data_AF-A0A133SDG8-F1
#
_entry.id   AF-A0A133SDG8-F1
#
_cell.length_a   1.000
_cell.length_b   1.000
_cell.length_c   1.000
_cell.angle_alpha   90.00
_cell.angle_beta   90.00
_cell.angle_gamma   90.00
#
_symmetry.space_group_name_H-M   'P 1'
#
loop_
_entity.id
_entity.type
_entity.pdbx_description
1 polymer ?
#
loop_
_entity_poly.entity_id
_entity_poly.type
_entity_poly.pdbx_seq_one_letter_code
_entity_poly.pdbx_strand_id
1 'polypeptide(L)'
;MAAGTAIGAALFSMPDLSAAKESGSHLSKQDLTPVSFGQLPKDAEVCAKASKLVSRNYSYILEQARQLKDGWLRDTVTTMIQHPTPMFMQQYTSASAISMLYSKLSAAGLIDTGKIDVQHLLPPFTGKVQPFMTAPGSGYGSHHPYPGGLATHVSANVHITESIVNTYEEVFCYSVNSDIALAGQLLHDIMKPFVFQWQPDGSSLKEYTIAGQGAHHVLSIAESMYRSLPAEEIVAQACAHGAPSDAKGEADVVSWIKAAAIVAQKDPIAYGVLNKMGDGLPAPHRQEGYIVHLGDHDWVLSSPAAQKTSPLLKKIAVQQYGMSDSDSNGAAFNYFKNYAEAQLSCMYLNMLQSQPNGEQLVAQAVGNVILK
;
A
#
# COMPACT_ATOMS: atom_id res chain seq x y z
N MET A 1 -30.28 -60.09 -32.75
CA MET A 1 -31.07 -58.84 -32.84
C MET A 1 -31.24 -58.32 -31.42
N ALA A 2 -30.85 -57.13 -30.99
CA ALA A 2 -30.25 -55.95 -31.62
C ALA A 2 -29.48 -55.18 -30.52
N ALA A 3 -28.60 -54.26 -30.96
CA ALA A 3 -27.99 -53.09 -30.32
C ALA A 3 -28.29 -52.83 -28.82
N GLY A 4 -27.34 -52.54 -27.94
CA GLY A 4 -26.11 -51.76 -28.12
C GLY A 4 -26.27 -50.43 -27.39
N THR A 5 -25.48 -50.17 -26.34
CA THR A 5 -25.04 -48.83 -25.90
C THR A 5 -23.92 -48.99 -24.87
N ALA A 6 -22.69 -48.69 -25.31
CA ALA A 6 -21.57 -48.32 -24.46
C ALA A 6 -21.56 -46.80 -24.32
N ILE A 7 -21.67 -46.26 -23.11
CA ILE A 7 -21.44 -44.86 -22.72
C ILE A 7 -21.09 -44.94 -21.22
N GLY A 8 -20.02 -44.42 -20.66
CA GLY A 8 -18.91 -43.59 -21.11
C GLY A 8 -18.24 -43.16 -19.80
N ALA A 9 -17.09 -43.75 -19.48
CA ALA A 9 -16.30 -43.29 -18.34
C ALA A 9 -15.76 -41.90 -18.71
N ALA A 10 -16.27 -40.86 -18.06
CA ALA A 10 -15.75 -39.51 -18.19
C ALA A 10 -14.33 -39.49 -17.57
N LEU A 11 -13.33 -39.72 -18.41
CA LEU A 11 -11.95 -39.36 -18.16
C LEU A 11 -11.91 -37.82 -18.12
N PHE A 12 -11.77 -37.26 -16.92
CA PHE A 12 -11.33 -35.89 -16.74
C PHE A 12 -9.93 -35.76 -17.34
N SER A 13 -9.83 -35.22 -18.55
CA SER A 13 -8.57 -34.75 -19.11
C SER A 13 -8.22 -33.45 -18.39
N MET A 14 -7.35 -33.53 -17.37
CA MET A 14 -6.67 -32.34 -16.87
C MET A 14 -5.73 -31.83 -17.98
N PRO A 15 -5.74 -30.52 -18.31
CA PRO A 15 -4.70 -29.98 -19.17
C PRO A 15 -3.34 -30.12 -18.49
N ASP A 16 -2.36 -30.58 -19.25
CA ASP A 16 -0.94 -30.65 -18.88
C ASP A 16 -0.47 -29.36 -18.21
N LEU A 17 -0.25 -29.41 -16.88
CA LEU A 17 0.57 -28.45 -16.16
C LEU A 17 2.05 -28.74 -16.46
N SER A 18 2.44 -28.49 -17.71
CA SER A 18 3.81 -28.61 -18.20
C SER A 18 4.27 -27.26 -18.71
N ALA A 19 4.65 -26.37 -17.79
CA ALA A 19 5.59 -25.27 -18.02
C ALA A 19 5.92 -24.55 -16.70
N ALA A 20 6.71 -25.18 -15.83
CA ALA A 20 7.42 -24.48 -14.76
C ALA A 20 8.84 -25.05 -14.64
N LYS A 21 9.60 -24.92 -15.74
CA LYS A 21 11.02 -25.23 -15.77
C LYS A 21 11.74 -23.96 -16.21
N GLU A 22 12.01 -23.08 -15.25
CA GLU A 22 13.09 -22.06 -15.22
C GLU A 22 12.94 -21.12 -14.01
N SER A 23 12.86 -21.66 -12.78
CA SER A 23 12.82 -20.83 -11.57
C SER A 23 14.24 -20.43 -11.14
N GLY A 24 14.82 -19.48 -11.86
CA GLY A 24 16.10 -18.85 -11.52
C GLY A 24 16.40 -17.55 -12.27
N SER A 25 15.57 -17.15 -13.24
CA SER A 25 15.89 -16.08 -14.20
C SER A 25 14.99 -14.85 -14.14
N HIS A 26 14.04 -14.72 -13.20
CA HIS A 26 13.02 -13.64 -13.27
C HIS A 26 13.54 -12.21 -13.04
N LEU A 27 14.78 -12.02 -12.57
CA LEU A 27 15.44 -10.70 -12.58
C LEU A 27 16.01 -10.30 -13.92
N SER A 28 16.18 -11.23 -14.86
CA SER A 28 16.73 -10.93 -16.19
C SER A 28 15.84 -9.95 -17.00
N LYS A 29 14.70 -9.52 -16.42
CA LYS A 29 13.79 -8.50 -16.95
C LYS A 29 13.71 -7.22 -16.12
N GLN A 30 14.47 -7.08 -15.03
CA GLN A 30 14.60 -5.79 -14.35
C GLN A 30 15.80 -5.04 -14.94
N ASP A 31 15.51 -4.09 -15.82
CA ASP A 31 16.47 -3.09 -16.24
C ASP A 31 16.83 -2.23 -15.01
N LEU A 32 17.93 -2.58 -14.35
CA LEU A 32 18.48 -1.84 -13.22
C LEU A 32 19.16 -0.56 -13.73
N THR A 33 19.15 0.48 -12.90
CA THR A 33 19.90 1.72 -13.18
C THR A 33 21.09 1.81 -12.21
N PRO A 34 22.31 1.40 -12.61
CA PRO A 34 23.46 1.49 -11.73
C PRO A 34 23.91 2.93 -11.51
N VAL A 35 24.36 3.25 -10.30
CA VAL A 35 24.97 4.55 -9.96
C VAL A 35 26.23 4.34 -9.14
N SER A 36 27.22 5.23 -9.28
CA SER A 36 28.38 5.22 -8.38
C SER A 36 27.97 5.58 -6.96
N PHE A 37 28.61 4.96 -5.97
CA PHE A 37 28.32 5.16 -4.54
C PHE A 37 28.41 6.64 -4.14
N GLY A 38 29.43 7.36 -4.63
CA GLY A 38 29.57 8.80 -4.41
C GLY A 38 28.53 9.69 -5.12
N GLN A 39 27.69 9.11 -5.97
CA GLN A 39 26.66 9.79 -6.78
C GLN A 39 25.23 9.31 -6.44
N LEU A 40 25.05 8.63 -5.30
CA LEU A 40 23.72 8.21 -4.86
C LEU A 40 22.75 9.41 -4.83
N PRO A 41 21.57 9.29 -5.46
CA PRO A 41 20.57 10.35 -5.40
C PRO A 41 20.08 10.55 -3.96
N LYS A 42 20.08 11.82 -3.53
CA LYS A 42 19.55 12.23 -2.22
C LYS A 42 18.05 12.50 -2.28
N ASP A 43 17.53 12.77 -3.47
CA ASP A 43 16.13 13.03 -3.75
C ASP A 43 15.39 11.71 -4.03
N ALA A 44 14.38 11.42 -3.23
CA ALA A 44 13.56 10.22 -3.36
C ALA A 44 12.79 10.14 -4.69
N GLU A 45 12.40 11.28 -5.27
CA GLU A 45 11.74 11.31 -6.58
C GLU A 45 12.71 10.87 -7.68
N VAL A 46 13.99 11.25 -7.59
CA VAL A 46 15.04 10.76 -8.49
C VAL A 46 15.25 9.26 -8.31
N CYS A 47 15.31 8.76 -7.07
CA CYS A 47 15.41 7.32 -6.78
C CYS A 47 14.27 6.52 -7.43
N ALA A 48 13.03 6.95 -7.21
CA ALA A 48 11.84 6.26 -7.69
C ALA A 48 11.74 6.28 -9.22
N LYS A 49 12.01 7.43 -9.87
CA LYS A 49 11.96 7.56 -11.34
C LYS A 49 13.05 6.75 -12.05
N ALA A 50 14.21 6.57 -11.41
CA ALA A 50 15.26 5.71 -11.93
C ALA A 50 14.91 4.21 -11.87
N SER A 51 13.84 3.82 -11.17
CA SER A 51 13.47 2.42 -10.99
C SER A 51 12.44 1.94 -12.01
N LYS A 52 12.82 0.93 -12.79
CA LYS A 52 11.91 0.21 -13.69
C LYS A 52 10.89 -0.63 -12.94
N LEU A 53 11.25 -1.12 -11.75
CA LEU A 53 10.31 -1.76 -10.85
C LEU A 53 9.19 -0.77 -10.48
N VAL A 54 9.53 0.43 -10.00
CA VAL A 54 8.54 1.44 -9.59
C VAL A 54 7.67 1.88 -10.76
N SER A 55 8.29 2.29 -11.88
CA SER A 55 7.54 2.80 -13.03
C SER A 55 6.61 1.76 -13.67
N ARG A 56 7.00 0.48 -13.72
CA ARG A 56 6.14 -0.62 -14.20
C ARG A 56 4.92 -0.80 -13.29
N ASN A 57 5.13 -0.91 -11.98
CA ASN A 57 4.03 -1.11 -11.02
C ASN A 57 3.10 0.11 -10.96
N TYR A 58 3.63 1.33 -11.04
CA TYR A 58 2.79 2.53 -11.15
C TYR A 58 1.97 2.56 -12.45
N SER A 59 2.57 2.14 -13.57
CA SER A 59 1.84 2.05 -14.85
C SER A 59 0.72 1.02 -14.79
N TYR A 60 0.98 -0.13 -14.15
CA TYR A 60 -0.02 -1.17 -13.90
C TYR A 60 -1.20 -0.66 -13.08
N ILE A 61 -0.94 0.01 -11.95
CA ILE A 61 -1.98 0.63 -11.12
C ILE A 61 -2.87 1.57 -11.94
N LEU A 62 -2.27 2.43 -12.77
CA LEU A 62 -3.03 3.33 -13.63
C LEU A 62 -3.81 2.61 -14.73
N GLU A 63 -3.28 1.49 -15.25
CA GLU A 63 -3.99 0.64 -16.21
C GLU A 63 -5.21 0.00 -15.55
N GLN A 64 -5.06 -0.54 -14.35
CA GLN A 64 -6.15 -1.15 -13.58
C GLN A 64 -7.23 -0.13 -13.20
N ALA A 65 -6.84 1.07 -12.76
CA ALA A 65 -7.78 2.16 -12.52
C ALA A 65 -8.59 2.50 -13.79
N ARG A 66 -7.96 2.49 -14.97
CA ARG A 66 -8.63 2.75 -16.26
C ARG A 66 -9.54 1.62 -16.74
N GLN A 67 -9.43 0.42 -16.18
CA GLN A 67 -10.28 -0.72 -16.51
C GLN A 67 -11.58 -0.77 -15.70
N LEU A 68 -11.72 0.07 -14.66
CA LEU A 68 -12.99 0.25 -13.95
C LEU A 68 -14.12 0.61 -14.94
N LYS A 69 -15.24 -0.11 -14.83
CA LYS A 69 -16.37 -0.03 -15.77
C LYS A 69 -17.19 1.24 -15.55
N ASP A 70 -17.46 1.60 -14.30
CA ASP A 70 -18.11 2.86 -13.94
C ASP A 70 -17.21 4.04 -14.31
N GLY A 71 -17.71 4.90 -15.21
CA GLY A 71 -16.90 5.98 -15.78
C GLY A 71 -16.50 7.06 -14.77
N TRP A 72 -17.38 7.39 -13.83
CA TRP A 72 -17.08 8.40 -12.83
C TRP A 72 -16.08 7.88 -11.79
N LEU A 73 -16.24 6.63 -11.34
CA LEU A 73 -15.33 5.98 -10.41
C LEU A 73 -13.96 5.82 -11.04
N ARG A 74 -13.90 5.34 -12.29
CA ARG A 74 -12.66 5.25 -13.09
C ARG A 74 -11.91 6.58 -13.11
N ASP A 75 -12.58 7.65 -13.53
CA ASP A 75 -11.95 8.96 -13.72
C ASP A 75 -11.49 9.54 -12.37
N THR A 76 -12.29 9.35 -11.31
CA THR A 76 -11.98 9.81 -9.95
C THR A 76 -10.79 9.06 -9.36
N VAL A 77 -10.79 7.72 -9.38
CA VAL A 77 -9.69 6.87 -8.87
C VAL A 77 -8.40 7.18 -9.64
N THR A 78 -8.47 7.25 -10.96
CA THR A 78 -7.31 7.58 -11.80
C THR A 78 -6.74 8.95 -11.45
N THR A 79 -7.61 9.96 -11.29
CA THR A 79 -7.19 11.32 -10.92
C THR A 79 -6.56 11.36 -9.54
N MET A 80 -7.12 10.65 -8.56
CA MET A 80 -6.56 10.58 -7.21
C MET A 80 -5.15 10.00 -7.20
N ILE A 81 -4.91 8.92 -7.96
CA ILE A 81 -3.59 8.29 -8.04
C ILE A 81 -2.58 9.20 -8.76
N GLN A 82 -2.99 9.87 -9.84
CA GLN A 82 -2.12 10.79 -10.59
C GLN A 82 -1.83 12.09 -9.82
N HIS A 83 -2.79 12.54 -9.00
CA HIS A 83 -2.75 13.80 -8.27
C HIS A 83 -3.17 13.58 -6.81
N PRO A 84 -2.33 12.94 -5.97
CA PRO A 84 -2.69 12.47 -4.63
C PRO A 84 -2.75 13.59 -3.57
N THR A 85 -2.92 14.84 -3.99
CA THR A 85 -3.02 15.96 -3.06
C THR A 85 -4.34 15.87 -2.29
N PRO A 86 -4.30 15.85 -0.93
CA PRO A 86 -5.51 15.73 -0.11
C PRO A 86 -6.41 16.95 -0.28
N MET A 87 -7.59 16.76 -0.84
CA MET A 87 -8.57 17.83 -0.99
C MET A 87 -9.30 18.13 0.32
N PHE A 88 -9.43 17.17 1.24
CA PHE A 88 -10.01 17.44 2.56
C PHE A 88 -9.24 18.55 3.33
N MET A 89 -7.96 18.79 3.03
CA MET A 89 -7.16 19.84 3.65
C MET A 89 -7.69 21.26 3.39
N GLN A 90 -8.58 21.45 2.41
CA GLN A 90 -9.31 22.71 2.22
C GLN A 90 -10.15 23.10 3.45
N GLN A 91 -10.50 22.13 4.29
CA GLN A 91 -11.20 22.36 5.56
C GLN A 91 -10.27 22.80 6.70
N TYR A 92 -8.95 22.68 6.53
CA TYR A 92 -7.95 22.81 7.59
C TYR A 92 -6.88 23.87 7.26
N THR A 93 -7.34 25.04 6.81
CA THR A 93 -6.47 26.17 6.41
C THR A 93 -6.01 27.05 7.57
N SER A 94 -6.44 26.77 8.81
CA SER A 94 -6.07 27.53 10.01
C SER A 94 -5.77 26.64 11.21
N ALA A 95 -4.93 27.14 12.12
CA ALA A 95 -4.61 26.44 13.37
C ALA A 95 -5.85 26.18 14.24
N SER A 96 -6.86 27.07 14.18
CA SER A 96 -8.14 26.87 14.88
C SER A 96 -8.92 25.70 14.31
N ALA A 97 -8.98 25.54 12.98
CA ALA A 97 -9.64 24.39 12.35
C ALA A 97 -9.00 23.05 12.73
N ILE A 98 -7.66 23.00 12.75
CA ILE A 98 -6.90 21.81 13.19
C ILE A 98 -7.14 21.54 14.68
N SER A 99 -7.17 22.58 15.52
CA SER A 99 -7.47 22.46 16.95
C SER A 99 -8.88 21.90 17.18
N MET A 100 -9.88 22.35 16.42
CA MET A 100 -11.24 21.80 16.49
C MET A 100 -11.30 20.34 16.04
N LEU A 101 -10.58 19.97 14.97
CA LEU A 101 -10.48 18.56 14.56
C LEU A 101 -9.88 17.71 15.69
N TYR A 102 -8.77 18.16 16.26
CA TYR A 102 -8.11 17.48 17.38
C TYR A 102 -9.08 17.29 18.56
N SER A 103 -9.79 18.35 18.97
CA SER A 103 -10.79 18.27 20.04
C SER A 103 -11.92 17.29 19.73
N LYS A 104 -12.43 17.26 18.49
CA LYS A 104 -13.49 16.32 18.09
C LYS A 104 -13.02 14.87 18.15
N LEU A 105 -11.84 14.58 17.61
CA LEU A 105 -11.27 13.24 17.64
C LEU A 105 -10.96 12.80 19.08
N SER A 106 -10.42 13.70 19.90
CA SER A 106 -10.15 13.43 21.32
C SER A 106 -11.43 13.16 22.12
N ALA A 107 -12.46 13.98 21.93
CA ALA A 107 -13.76 13.80 22.60
C ALA A 107 -14.44 12.48 22.20
N ALA A 108 -14.20 12.01 20.96
CA ALA A 108 -14.67 10.72 20.49
C ALA A 108 -13.79 9.53 20.93
N GLY A 109 -12.69 9.77 21.64
CA GLY A 109 -11.73 8.72 22.04
C GLY A 109 -10.95 8.11 20.87
N LEU A 110 -10.88 8.80 19.74
CA LEU A 110 -10.26 8.31 18.49
C LEU A 110 -8.78 8.69 18.37
N ILE A 111 -8.22 9.44 19.32
CA ILE A 111 -6.78 9.72 19.39
C ILE A 111 -6.29 9.60 20.83
N ASP A 112 -5.04 9.16 20.99
CA ASP A 112 -4.34 9.12 22.27
C ASP A 112 -3.57 10.43 22.47
N THR A 113 -4.15 11.36 23.22
CA THR A 113 -3.57 12.69 23.48
C THR A 113 -2.24 12.66 24.25
N GLY A 114 -1.84 11.50 24.81
CA GLY A 114 -0.51 11.30 25.38
C GLY A 114 0.56 10.94 24.34
N LYS A 115 0.16 10.58 23.12
CA LYS A 115 1.07 10.16 22.03
C LYS A 115 1.08 11.09 20.83
N ILE A 116 -0.03 11.77 20.55
CA ILE A 116 -0.17 12.72 19.43
C ILE A 116 -0.66 14.06 19.96
N ASP A 117 -0.01 15.15 19.54
CA ASP A 117 -0.43 16.51 19.84
C ASP A 117 -1.12 17.15 18.62
N VAL A 118 -1.67 18.36 18.82
CA VAL A 118 -2.38 19.10 17.77
C VAL A 118 -1.51 19.43 16.55
N GLN A 119 -0.20 19.62 16.72
CA GLN A 119 0.71 19.99 15.63
C GLN A 119 1.06 18.78 14.76
N HIS A 120 1.03 17.58 15.34
CA HIS A 120 1.34 16.32 14.66
C HIS A 120 0.09 15.55 14.19
N LEU A 121 -1.11 16.08 14.43
CA LEU A 121 -2.36 15.43 13.99
C LEU A 121 -2.45 15.27 12.47
N LEU A 122 -2.09 16.32 11.73
CA LEU A 122 -2.03 16.32 10.28
C LEU A 122 -0.59 16.62 9.85
N PRO A 123 -0.04 15.91 8.84
CA PRO A 123 1.27 16.24 8.29
C PRO A 123 1.35 17.69 7.80
N PRO A 124 2.54 18.31 7.78
CA PRO A 124 2.73 19.63 7.19
C PRO A 124 2.21 19.68 5.75
N PHE A 125 1.47 20.74 5.41
CA PHE A 125 0.85 20.86 4.09
C PHE A 125 1.08 22.26 3.50
N THR A 126 1.64 22.30 2.29
CA THR A 126 1.94 23.54 1.55
C THR A 126 1.13 23.66 0.25
N GLY A 127 0.07 22.86 0.11
CA GLY A 127 -0.77 22.82 -1.09
C GLY A 127 -0.41 21.72 -2.10
N LYS A 128 0.68 20.98 -1.88
CA LYS A 128 1.09 19.81 -2.67
C LYS A 128 1.76 18.77 -1.80
N VAL A 129 1.74 17.53 -2.27
CA VAL A 129 2.45 16.39 -1.68
C VAL A 129 3.35 15.74 -2.72
N GLN A 130 4.20 14.80 -2.29
CA GLN A 130 5.00 14.00 -3.20
C GLN A 130 4.10 13.16 -4.14
N PRO A 131 4.56 12.82 -5.36
CA PRO A 131 3.78 11.94 -6.24
C PRO A 131 3.52 10.57 -5.62
N PHE A 132 2.44 9.90 -6.04
CA PHE A 132 2.10 8.55 -5.56
C PHE A 132 3.26 7.57 -5.78
N MET A 133 3.86 7.62 -6.98
CA MET A 133 4.97 6.75 -7.36
C MET A 133 6.26 6.96 -6.57
N THR A 134 6.37 8.00 -5.72
CA THR A 134 7.57 8.25 -4.92
C THR A 134 7.37 7.92 -3.44
N ALA A 135 6.13 7.83 -2.97
CA ALA A 135 5.84 7.53 -1.58
C ALA A 135 6.31 6.13 -1.18
N PRO A 136 6.75 5.93 0.07
CA PRO A 136 7.01 4.60 0.57
C PRO A 136 5.70 3.87 0.86
N GLY A 137 5.75 2.54 0.86
CA GLY A 137 4.61 1.71 1.26
C GLY A 137 4.38 1.75 2.78
N SER A 138 5.38 2.12 3.57
CA SER A 138 5.22 2.35 5.01
C SER A 138 6.34 3.21 5.59
N GLY A 139 6.26 3.54 6.87
CA GLY A 139 7.40 4.02 7.65
C GLY A 139 8.52 2.97 7.76
N TYR A 140 9.72 3.41 8.15
CA TYR A 140 10.88 2.53 8.35
C TYR A 140 10.59 1.43 9.39
N GLY A 141 11.09 0.22 9.12
CA GLY A 141 10.87 -0.95 9.98
C GLY A 141 9.56 -1.72 9.72
N SER A 142 8.79 -1.29 8.71
CA SER A 142 7.61 -1.99 8.19
C SER A 142 7.77 -2.28 6.68
N HIS A 143 6.69 -2.58 5.95
CA HIS A 143 6.70 -3.06 4.56
C HIS A 143 6.94 -1.98 3.49
N HIS A 144 7.77 -2.32 2.49
CA HIS A 144 8.14 -1.43 1.38
C HIS A 144 8.58 0.00 1.77
N PRO A 145 9.51 0.18 2.75
CA PRO A 145 9.84 1.48 3.31
C PRO A 145 10.91 2.24 2.48
N TYR A 146 10.69 2.37 1.17
CA TYR A 146 11.64 2.95 0.21
C TYR A 146 10.92 3.81 -0.85
N PRO A 147 11.62 4.71 -1.57
CA PRO A 147 11.02 5.52 -2.63
C PRO A 147 10.34 4.69 -3.71
N GLY A 148 9.03 4.87 -3.86
CA GLY A 148 8.18 4.11 -4.77
C GLY A 148 7.66 2.77 -4.22
N GLY A 149 7.91 2.49 -2.94
CA GLY A 149 7.37 1.33 -2.24
C GLY A 149 5.84 1.29 -2.22
N LEU A 150 5.16 2.45 -2.27
CA LEU A 150 3.71 2.50 -2.40
C LEU A 150 3.23 1.90 -3.72
N ALA A 151 3.92 2.20 -4.82
CA ALA A 151 3.57 1.65 -6.13
C ALA A 151 3.75 0.13 -6.17
N THR A 152 4.82 -0.40 -5.57
CA THR A 152 5.01 -1.86 -5.50
C THR A 152 4.00 -2.55 -4.59
N HIS A 153 3.65 -1.91 -3.47
CA HIS A 153 2.66 -2.41 -2.51
C HIS A 153 1.27 -2.48 -3.13
N VAL A 154 0.74 -1.34 -3.60
CA VAL A 154 -0.60 -1.30 -4.19
C VAL A 154 -0.70 -2.16 -5.44
N SER A 155 0.35 -2.23 -6.27
CA SER A 155 0.34 -3.10 -7.45
C SER A 155 0.27 -4.58 -7.07
N ALA A 156 1.01 -5.01 -6.04
CA ALA A 156 0.92 -6.39 -5.54
C ALA A 156 -0.48 -6.68 -4.99
N ASN A 157 -1.05 -5.76 -4.22
CA ASN A 157 -2.36 -5.94 -3.62
C ASN A 157 -3.46 -6.00 -4.69
N VAL A 158 -3.39 -5.17 -5.73
CA VAL A 158 -4.32 -5.23 -6.87
C VAL A 158 -4.24 -6.58 -7.59
N HIS A 159 -3.04 -7.11 -7.85
CA HIS A 159 -2.89 -8.46 -8.41
C HIS A 159 -3.55 -9.55 -7.54
N ILE A 160 -3.38 -9.47 -6.21
CA ILE A 160 -3.98 -10.41 -5.26
C ILE A 160 -5.49 -10.27 -5.29
N THR A 161 -6.01 -9.05 -5.23
CA THR A 161 -7.45 -8.74 -5.28
C THR A 161 -8.10 -9.27 -6.55
N GLU A 162 -7.54 -8.99 -7.73
CA GLU A 162 -8.04 -9.53 -9.01
C GLU A 162 -8.06 -11.06 -8.99
N SER A 163 -6.99 -11.69 -8.48
CA SER A 163 -6.91 -13.15 -8.40
C SER A 163 -7.98 -13.74 -7.47
N ILE A 164 -8.26 -13.07 -6.34
CA ILE A 164 -9.32 -13.49 -5.40
C ILE A 164 -10.70 -13.33 -6.04
N VAL A 165 -10.97 -12.21 -6.72
CA VAL A 165 -12.21 -11.97 -7.46
C VAL A 165 -12.45 -13.10 -8.46
N ASN A 166 -11.45 -13.43 -9.28
CA ASN A 166 -11.54 -14.51 -10.27
C ASN A 166 -11.71 -15.88 -9.60
N THR A 167 -10.97 -16.15 -8.51
CA THR A 167 -11.08 -17.40 -7.75
C THR A 167 -12.50 -17.61 -7.23
N TYR A 168 -13.16 -16.54 -6.78
CA TYR A 168 -14.52 -16.63 -6.26
C TYR A 168 -15.55 -16.95 -7.35
N GLU A 169 -15.34 -16.41 -8.55
CA GLU A 169 -16.14 -16.77 -9.72
C GLU A 169 -15.90 -18.23 -10.14
N GLU A 170 -14.63 -18.66 -10.24
CA GLU A 170 -14.25 -19.98 -10.75
C GLU A 170 -14.56 -21.13 -9.77
N VAL A 171 -14.34 -20.90 -8.47
CA VAL A 171 -14.43 -21.96 -7.44
C VAL A 171 -15.78 -21.94 -6.73
N PHE A 172 -16.30 -20.76 -6.43
CA PHE A 172 -17.56 -20.61 -5.67
C PHE A 172 -18.75 -20.21 -6.52
N CYS A 173 -18.56 -20.04 -7.84
CA CYS A 173 -19.62 -19.80 -8.83
C CYS A 173 -20.45 -18.54 -8.55
N TYR A 174 -19.84 -17.48 -8.02
CA TYR A 174 -20.49 -16.17 -7.89
C TYR A 174 -19.55 -15.00 -8.18
N SER A 175 -20.12 -13.92 -8.72
CA SER A 175 -19.39 -12.69 -9.00
C SER A 175 -19.54 -11.70 -7.84
N VAL A 176 -18.46 -10.96 -7.58
CA VAL A 176 -18.48 -9.76 -6.74
C VAL A 176 -18.47 -8.51 -7.62
N ASN A 177 -18.78 -7.36 -7.04
CA ASN A 177 -18.62 -6.09 -7.73
C ASN A 177 -17.12 -5.76 -7.85
N SER A 178 -16.52 -6.18 -8.97
CA SER A 178 -15.11 -5.99 -9.27
C SER A 178 -14.68 -4.53 -9.21
N ASP A 179 -15.53 -3.59 -9.65
CA ASP A 179 -15.21 -2.17 -9.63
C ASP A 179 -15.04 -1.66 -8.19
N ILE A 180 -15.92 -2.09 -7.28
CA ILE A 180 -15.86 -1.70 -5.86
C ILE A 180 -14.65 -2.35 -5.16
N ALA A 181 -14.40 -3.63 -5.40
CA ALA A 181 -13.22 -4.32 -4.84
C ALA A 181 -11.91 -3.68 -5.34
N LEU A 182 -11.79 -3.43 -6.65
CA LEU A 182 -10.58 -2.85 -7.23
C LEU A 182 -10.41 -1.37 -6.85
N ALA A 183 -11.48 -0.56 -6.86
CA ALA A 183 -11.38 0.83 -6.43
C ALA A 183 -10.96 0.95 -4.95
N GLY A 184 -11.58 0.14 -4.08
CA GLY A 184 -11.20 0.09 -2.66
C GLY A 184 -9.73 -0.31 -2.47
N GLN A 185 -9.24 -1.30 -3.22
CA GLN A 185 -7.83 -1.70 -3.17
C GLN A 185 -6.89 -0.65 -3.77
N LEU A 186 -7.27 0.03 -4.85
CA LEU A 186 -6.47 1.07 -5.48
C LEU A 186 -6.30 2.29 -4.57
N LEU A 187 -7.30 2.57 -3.72
CA LEU A 187 -7.35 3.77 -2.88
C LEU A 187 -7.09 3.57 -1.39
N HIS A 188 -7.01 2.34 -0.87
CA HIS A 188 -6.84 2.10 0.58
C HIS A 188 -5.71 2.92 1.22
N ASP A 189 -4.63 3.12 0.47
CA ASP A 189 -3.44 3.83 0.91
C ASP A 189 -3.18 5.18 0.22
N ILE A 190 -4.21 5.75 -0.40
CA ILE A 190 -4.06 6.95 -1.24
C ILE A 190 -3.40 8.14 -0.51
N MET A 191 -3.48 8.20 0.83
CA MET A 191 -2.86 9.26 1.64
C MET A 191 -1.45 8.97 2.16
N LYS A 192 -0.83 7.83 1.82
CA LYS A 192 0.60 7.60 2.11
C LYS A 192 1.54 8.67 1.53
N PRO A 193 1.28 9.30 0.36
CA PRO A 193 2.06 10.45 -0.11
C PRO A 193 1.98 11.69 0.80
N PHE A 194 0.86 11.88 1.51
CA PHE A 194 0.69 12.98 2.45
C PHE A 194 1.32 12.66 3.82
N VAL A 195 1.20 11.41 4.29
CA VAL A 195 1.66 10.98 5.62
C VAL A 195 3.16 10.71 5.68
N PHE A 196 3.72 10.03 4.68
CA PHE A 196 5.12 9.61 4.69
C PHE A 196 6.02 10.53 3.84
N GLN A 197 5.97 11.84 4.10
CA GLN A 197 6.76 12.82 3.36
C GLN A 197 8.26 12.59 3.56
N TRP A 198 9.02 12.50 2.47
CA TRP A 198 10.48 12.36 2.53
C TRP A 198 11.15 13.59 3.17
N GLN A 199 12.13 13.32 4.03
CA GLN A 199 12.91 14.30 4.76
C GLN A 199 14.28 14.52 4.11
N PRO A 200 14.97 15.64 4.39
CA PRO A 200 16.28 15.94 3.83
C PRO A 200 17.39 14.94 4.16
N ASP A 201 17.20 14.06 5.14
CA ASP A 201 18.14 12.99 5.51
C ASP A 201 17.78 11.63 4.87
N GLY A 202 16.79 11.62 3.96
CA GLY A 202 16.30 10.43 3.29
C GLY A 202 15.33 9.59 4.12
N SER A 203 15.01 9.93 5.37
CA SER A 203 13.95 9.27 6.13
C SER A 203 12.55 9.71 5.67
N SER A 204 11.50 8.94 5.97
CA SER A 204 10.11 9.40 5.83
C SER A 204 9.59 9.96 7.15
N LEU A 205 8.64 10.90 7.07
CA LEU A 205 7.99 11.47 8.23
C LEU A 205 7.37 10.36 9.11
N LYS A 206 7.50 10.53 10.43
CA LYS A 206 6.90 9.62 11.41
C LYS A 206 5.37 9.68 11.30
N GLU A 207 4.76 8.50 11.20
CA GLU A 207 3.31 8.34 11.30
C GLU A 207 2.84 8.24 12.76
N TYR A 208 1.70 8.85 13.03
CA TYR A 208 0.93 8.70 14.26
C TYR A 208 -0.36 7.92 14.01
N THR A 209 -1.06 7.52 15.07
CA THR A 209 -2.29 6.74 14.94
C THR A 209 -3.56 7.58 15.12
N ILE A 210 -4.58 7.24 14.35
CA ILE A 210 -5.96 7.72 14.50
C ILE A 210 -6.86 6.49 14.53
N ALA A 211 -7.76 6.41 15.50
CA ALA A 211 -8.65 5.29 15.75
C ALA A 211 -7.89 3.94 15.88
N GLY A 212 -6.72 3.98 16.54
CA GLY A 212 -5.89 2.81 16.79
C GLY A 212 -5.10 2.29 15.58
N GLN A 213 -5.25 2.89 14.40
CA GLN A 213 -4.52 2.52 13.18
C GLN A 213 -3.63 3.66 12.68
N GLY A 214 -2.64 3.37 11.84
CA GLY A 214 -1.83 4.39 11.15
C GLY A 214 -2.71 5.44 10.48
N ALA A 215 -2.40 6.73 10.68
CA ALA A 215 -3.21 7.85 10.22
C ALA A 215 -3.46 7.82 8.70
N HIS A 216 -2.55 7.26 7.89
CA HIS A 216 -2.77 7.15 6.45
C HIS A 216 -4.10 6.46 6.11
N HIS A 217 -4.50 5.42 6.85
CA HIS A 217 -5.73 4.68 6.58
C HIS A 217 -6.96 5.57 6.78
N VAL A 218 -7.07 6.21 7.95
CA VAL A 218 -8.19 7.11 8.27
C VAL A 218 -8.23 8.31 7.30
N LEU A 219 -7.08 8.87 6.96
CA LEU A 219 -7.00 10.00 6.02
C LEU A 219 -7.35 9.56 4.58
N SER A 220 -6.99 8.34 4.16
CA SER A 220 -7.38 7.77 2.86
C SER A 220 -8.90 7.65 2.74
N ILE A 221 -9.56 7.11 3.77
CA ILE A 221 -11.03 7.02 3.82
C ILE A 221 -11.65 8.42 3.83
N ALA A 222 -11.06 9.37 4.59
CA ALA A 222 -11.55 10.74 4.66
C ALA A 222 -11.47 11.46 3.31
N GLU A 223 -10.41 11.24 2.54
CA GLU A 223 -10.28 11.79 1.19
C GLU A 223 -11.35 11.20 0.27
N SER A 224 -11.60 9.88 0.32
CA SER A 224 -12.66 9.25 -0.48
C SER A 224 -14.05 9.80 -0.14
N MET A 225 -14.34 9.98 1.16
CA MET A 225 -15.56 10.64 1.63
C MET A 225 -15.66 12.11 1.17
N TYR A 226 -14.57 12.85 1.23
CA TYR A 226 -14.55 14.26 0.82
C TYR A 226 -14.86 14.39 -0.68
N ARG A 227 -14.31 13.50 -1.50
CA ARG A 227 -14.54 13.43 -2.95
C ARG A 227 -15.86 12.77 -3.36
N SER A 228 -16.68 12.36 -2.39
CA SER A 228 -18.01 11.80 -2.63
C SER A 228 -17.99 10.44 -3.36
N LEU A 229 -16.99 9.59 -3.10
CA LEU A 229 -16.97 8.21 -3.64
C LEU A 229 -18.15 7.38 -3.11
N PRO A 230 -18.58 6.31 -3.83
CA PRO A 230 -19.70 5.49 -3.41
C PRO A 230 -19.49 4.92 -2.00
N ALA A 231 -20.55 4.89 -1.18
CA ALA A 231 -20.48 4.37 0.18
C ALA A 231 -19.95 2.92 0.22
N GLU A 232 -20.29 2.11 -0.79
CA GLU A 232 -19.83 0.72 -0.92
C GLU A 232 -18.33 0.62 -1.15
N GLU A 233 -17.75 1.55 -1.92
CA GLU A 233 -16.30 1.64 -2.12
C GLU A 233 -15.62 2.07 -0.83
N ILE A 234 -16.14 3.08 -0.14
CA ILE A 234 -15.56 3.59 1.10
C ILE A 234 -15.58 2.52 2.20
N VAL A 235 -16.66 1.74 2.30
CA VAL A 235 -16.73 0.59 3.23
C VAL A 235 -15.72 -0.49 2.82
N ALA A 236 -15.59 -0.80 1.53
CA ALA A 236 -14.61 -1.79 1.07
C ALA A 236 -13.16 -1.34 1.33
N GLN A 237 -12.84 -0.08 1.01
CA GLN A 237 -11.57 0.58 1.30
C GLN A 237 -11.25 0.55 2.80
N ALA A 238 -12.22 0.88 3.65
CA ALA A 238 -12.05 0.88 5.10
C ALA A 238 -11.70 -0.51 5.65
N CYS A 239 -12.11 -1.58 4.96
CA CYS A 239 -11.82 -2.95 5.37
C CYS A 239 -10.38 -3.42 5.05
N ALA A 240 -9.58 -2.66 4.30
CA ALA A 240 -8.20 -3.08 3.95
C ALA A 240 -7.39 -3.51 5.18
N HIS A 241 -7.42 -2.69 6.23
CA HIS A 241 -6.67 -2.93 7.46
C HIS A 241 -7.39 -3.82 8.49
N GLY A 242 -8.56 -4.37 8.16
CA GLY A 242 -9.32 -5.28 9.01
C GLY A 242 -10.71 -5.54 8.46
N ALA A 243 -11.18 -6.79 8.53
CA ALA A 243 -12.51 -7.16 8.05
C ALA A 243 -13.52 -7.29 9.20
N PRO A 244 -14.83 -7.10 8.93
CA PRO A 244 -15.91 -7.35 9.89
C PRO A 244 -16.20 -8.85 10.01
N SER A 245 -15.17 -9.64 10.33
CA SER A 245 -15.23 -11.10 10.53
C SER A 245 -15.72 -11.48 11.93
N ASP A 246 -15.62 -10.55 12.87
CA ASP A 246 -16.14 -10.65 14.23
C ASP A 246 -16.51 -9.25 14.76
N ALA A 247 -17.06 -9.20 15.98
CA ALA A 247 -17.52 -7.95 16.59
C ALA A 247 -16.38 -6.93 16.82
N LYS A 248 -15.14 -7.39 17.04
CA LYS A 248 -14.00 -6.48 17.24
C LYS A 248 -13.53 -5.92 15.91
N GLY A 249 -13.42 -6.76 14.88
CA GLY A 249 -13.08 -6.35 13.52
C GLY A 249 -14.09 -5.34 12.97
N GLU A 250 -15.39 -5.58 13.15
CA GLU A 250 -16.40 -4.61 12.74
C GLU A 250 -16.30 -3.29 13.52
N ALA A 251 -16.11 -3.35 14.85
CA ALA A 251 -15.95 -2.15 15.67
C ALA A 251 -14.71 -1.30 15.27
N ASP A 252 -13.64 -1.95 14.80
CA ASP A 252 -12.45 -1.27 14.28
C ASP A 252 -12.77 -0.53 12.98
N VAL A 253 -13.39 -1.20 12.00
CA VAL A 253 -13.80 -0.58 10.73
C VAL A 253 -14.76 0.59 10.98
N VAL A 254 -15.73 0.42 11.86
CA VAL A 254 -16.67 1.49 12.26
C VAL A 254 -15.92 2.68 12.88
N SER A 255 -14.89 2.43 13.71
CA SER A 255 -14.10 3.50 14.33
C SER A 255 -13.28 4.26 13.30
N TRP A 256 -12.71 3.58 12.30
CA TRP A 256 -11.99 4.23 11.20
C TRP A 256 -12.93 5.09 10.34
N ILE A 257 -14.11 4.58 10.00
CA ILE A 257 -15.15 5.33 9.26
C ILE A 257 -15.60 6.55 10.06
N LYS A 258 -15.82 6.43 11.37
CA LYS A 258 -16.18 7.57 12.24
C LYS A 258 -15.09 8.64 12.27
N ALA A 259 -13.83 8.23 12.43
CA ALA A 259 -12.70 9.15 12.42
C ALA A 259 -12.58 9.86 11.07
N ALA A 260 -12.70 9.11 9.97
CA ALA A 260 -12.66 9.63 8.62
C ALA A 260 -13.80 10.61 8.35
N ALA A 261 -15.02 10.32 8.83
CA ALA A 261 -16.17 11.19 8.70
C ALA A 261 -15.99 12.52 9.46
N ILE A 262 -15.34 12.49 10.64
CA ILE A 262 -14.96 13.70 11.38
C ILE A 262 -13.95 14.54 10.58
N VAL A 263 -12.94 13.90 9.95
CA VAL A 263 -11.94 14.57 9.09
C VAL A 263 -12.57 15.12 7.81
N ALA A 264 -13.50 14.39 7.21
CA ALA A 264 -14.19 14.80 5.99
C ALA A 264 -15.34 15.80 6.24
N GLN A 265 -15.71 16.03 7.51
CA GLN A 265 -16.91 16.76 7.92
C GLN A 265 -18.19 16.23 7.24
N LYS A 266 -18.35 14.91 7.23
CA LYS A 266 -19.52 14.22 6.67
C LYS A 266 -20.28 13.49 7.77
N ASP A 267 -21.59 13.37 7.63
CA ASP A 267 -22.40 12.47 8.46
C ASP A 267 -22.29 11.05 7.87
N PRO A 268 -21.70 10.08 8.58
CA PRO A 268 -21.46 8.75 8.04
C PRO A 268 -22.74 7.91 7.86
N ILE A 269 -23.81 8.21 8.61
CA ILE A 269 -25.11 7.53 8.47
C ILE A 269 -25.83 8.08 7.24
N ALA A 270 -25.89 9.41 7.09
CA ALA A 270 -26.50 10.04 5.94
C ALA A 270 -25.75 9.73 4.63
N TYR A 271 -24.44 9.55 4.71
CA TYR A 271 -23.61 9.12 3.58
C TYR A 271 -23.89 7.66 3.19
N GLY A 272 -24.28 6.81 4.15
CA GLY A 272 -24.58 5.39 3.94
C GLY A 272 -23.41 4.44 4.19
N VAL A 273 -22.34 4.90 4.86
CA VAL A 273 -21.17 4.07 5.23
C VAL A 273 -21.31 3.40 6.59
N LEU A 274 -22.31 3.79 7.39
CA LEU A 274 -22.71 3.13 8.63
C LEU A 274 -24.20 2.79 8.60
N ASN A 275 -24.62 1.85 9.45
CA ASN A 275 -26.02 1.53 9.67
C ASN A 275 -26.79 2.72 10.29
N LYS A 276 -28.12 2.63 10.38
CA LYS A 276 -28.99 3.69 10.92
C LYS A 276 -28.72 4.03 12.39
N MET A 277 -28.12 3.12 13.15
CA MET A 277 -27.77 3.32 14.56
C MET A 277 -26.38 3.96 14.72
N GLY A 278 -25.58 3.99 13.66
CA GLY A 278 -24.20 4.49 13.69
C GLY A 278 -23.23 3.61 14.48
N ASP A 279 -23.59 2.37 14.81
CA ASP A 279 -22.81 1.45 15.64
C ASP A 279 -22.27 0.23 14.89
N GLY A 280 -22.64 0.06 13.63
CA GLY A 280 -22.23 -1.05 12.76
C GLY A 280 -22.16 -0.65 11.30
N LEU A 281 -21.64 -1.56 10.48
CA LEU A 281 -21.60 -1.38 9.02
C LEU A 281 -22.99 -1.61 8.39
N PRO A 282 -23.22 -1.14 7.15
CA PRO A 282 -24.44 -1.46 6.42
C PRO A 282 -24.62 -2.98 6.27
N ALA A 283 -25.81 -3.46 6.62
CA ALA A 283 -26.18 -4.87 6.53
C ALA A 283 -27.07 -5.14 5.30
N PRO A 284 -26.90 -6.29 4.61
CA PRO A 284 -25.85 -7.29 4.85
C PRO A 284 -24.46 -6.77 4.42
N HIS A 285 -23.41 -7.26 5.08
CA HIS A 285 -22.04 -6.99 4.63
C HIS A 285 -21.85 -7.48 3.19
N ARG A 286 -21.08 -6.70 2.43
CA ARG A 286 -20.73 -7.05 1.07
C ARG A 286 -19.34 -7.67 1.01
N GLN A 287 -19.16 -8.58 0.05
CA GLN A 287 -17.96 -9.40 -0.07
C GLN A 287 -16.71 -8.57 -0.39
N GLU A 288 -16.87 -7.43 -1.06
CA GLU A 288 -15.75 -6.59 -1.50
C GLU A 288 -14.89 -6.11 -0.33
N GLY A 289 -15.47 -5.81 0.83
CA GLY A 289 -14.68 -5.44 2.01
C GLY A 289 -13.76 -6.57 2.51
N TYR A 290 -14.26 -7.81 2.51
CA TYR A 290 -13.43 -8.98 2.84
C TYR A 290 -12.35 -9.23 1.78
N ILE A 291 -12.66 -9.01 0.50
CA ILE A 291 -11.72 -9.20 -0.60
C ILE A 291 -10.62 -8.14 -0.55
N VAL A 292 -10.94 -6.87 -0.29
CA VAL A 292 -9.93 -5.80 -0.11
C VAL A 292 -9.05 -6.09 1.11
N HIS A 293 -9.62 -6.57 2.21
CA HIS A 293 -8.82 -7.02 3.36
C HIS A 293 -7.83 -8.13 2.99
N LEU A 294 -8.30 -9.14 2.24
CA LEU A 294 -7.45 -10.24 1.79
C LEU A 294 -6.39 -9.77 0.78
N GLY A 295 -6.75 -8.83 -0.09
CA GLY A 295 -5.88 -8.22 -1.09
C GLY A 295 -4.70 -7.46 -0.49
N ASP A 296 -4.93 -6.77 0.64
CA ASP A 296 -3.92 -5.99 1.35
C ASP A 296 -2.91 -6.83 2.16
N HIS A 297 -2.99 -8.17 2.13
CA HIS A 297 -2.14 -9.03 2.98
C HIS A 297 -0.68 -9.20 2.54
N ASP A 298 -0.18 -8.47 1.54
CA ASP A 298 1.23 -8.61 1.13
C ASP A 298 2.21 -8.30 2.30
N TRP A 299 1.78 -7.45 3.26
CA TRP A 299 2.53 -7.10 4.47
C TRP A 299 2.98 -8.29 5.30
N VAL A 300 2.28 -9.43 5.21
CA VAL A 300 2.62 -10.67 5.92
C VAL A 300 4.03 -11.14 5.55
N LEU A 301 4.43 -10.98 4.29
CA LEU A 301 5.78 -11.31 3.81
C LEU A 301 6.67 -10.06 3.73
N SER A 302 6.14 -8.91 3.33
CA SER A 302 6.95 -7.72 3.07
C SER A 302 7.44 -7.00 4.33
N SER A 303 6.73 -7.10 5.44
CA SER A 303 7.18 -6.56 6.74
C SER A 303 8.41 -7.29 7.27
N PRO A 304 8.40 -8.64 7.45
CA PRO A 304 9.60 -9.35 7.89
C PRO A 304 10.74 -9.28 6.87
N ALA A 305 10.45 -9.16 5.57
CA ALA A 305 11.47 -8.96 4.54
C ALA A 305 12.24 -7.65 4.79
N ALA A 306 11.56 -6.52 4.91
CA ALA A 306 12.18 -5.22 5.16
C ALA A 306 12.98 -5.18 6.49
N GLN A 307 12.46 -5.83 7.53
CA GLN A 307 13.14 -5.93 8.83
C GLN A 307 14.43 -6.75 8.77
N LYS A 308 14.51 -7.77 7.92
CA LYS A 308 15.71 -8.60 7.73
C LYS A 308 16.73 -7.98 6.76
N THR A 309 16.25 -7.31 5.72
CA THR A 309 17.13 -6.73 4.69
C THR A 309 17.84 -5.48 5.16
N SER A 310 17.18 -4.61 5.94
CA SER A 310 17.77 -3.34 6.39
C SER A 310 19.08 -3.53 7.20
N PRO A 311 19.15 -4.42 8.22
CA PRO A 311 20.41 -4.72 8.91
C PRO A 311 21.50 -5.30 7.99
N LEU A 312 21.12 -6.14 7.02
CA LEU A 312 22.06 -6.72 6.07
C LEU A 312 22.61 -5.67 5.10
N LEU A 313 21.75 -4.76 4.60
CA LEU A 313 22.18 -3.63 3.78
C LEU A 313 23.15 -2.73 4.54
N LYS A 314 22.91 -2.50 5.84
CA LYS A 314 23.83 -1.74 6.69
C LYS A 314 25.18 -2.44 6.81
N LYS A 315 25.19 -3.75 7.05
CA LYS A 315 26.41 -4.58 7.08
C LYS A 315 27.18 -4.46 5.77
N ILE A 316 26.51 -4.55 4.62
CA ILE A 316 27.11 -4.42 3.29
C ILE A 316 27.70 -3.02 3.08
N ALA A 317 26.96 -1.96 3.45
CA ALA A 317 27.41 -0.58 3.31
C ALA A 317 28.71 -0.32 4.09
N VAL A 318 28.83 -0.86 5.30
CA VAL A 318 30.06 -0.77 6.10
C VAL A 318 31.18 -1.61 5.48
N GLN A 319 30.94 -2.91 5.26
CA GLN A 319 31.99 -3.86 4.88
C GLN A 319 32.51 -3.68 3.45
N GLN A 320 31.65 -3.21 2.53
CA GLN A 320 31.99 -3.16 1.11
C GLN A 320 32.14 -1.74 0.56
N TYR A 321 31.44 -0.76 1.13
CA TYR A 321 31.48 0.63 0.69
C TYR A 321 32.21 1.54 1.69
N GLY A 322 32.69 0.99 2.81
CA GLY A 322 33.54 1.71 3.75
C GLY A 322 32.81 2.79 4.56
N MET A 323 31.48 2.69 4.71
CA MET A 323 30.74 3.62 5.56
C MET A 323 31.25 3.57 7.01
N SER A 324 31.48 4.74 7.60
CA SER A 324 31.79 4.88 9.02
C SER A 324 30.58 4.59 9.92
N ASP A 325 30.78 4.51 11.23
CA ASP A 325 29.68 4.39 12.19
C ASP A 325 28.70 5.57 12.08
N SER A 326 29.19 6.80 11.88
CA SER A 326 28.32 7.97 11.65
C SER A 326 27.52 7.86 10.35
N ASP A 327 28.14 7.39 9.27
CA ASP A 327 27.44 7.25 7.98
C ASP A 327 26.36 6.17 8.05
N SER A 328 26.69 5.04 8.69
CA SER A 328 25.81 3.88 8.81
C SER A 328 24.59 4.12 9.74
N ASN A 329 24.62 5.20 10.52
CA ASN A 329 23.52 5.64 11.40
C ASN A 329 22.88 6.96 10.95
N GLY A 330 23.26 7.48 9.79
CA GLY A 330 22.82 8.79 9.30
C GLY A 330 22.26 8.76 7.87
N ALA A 331 22.20 9.95 7.28
CA ALA A 331 21.61 10.15 5.94
C ALA A 331 22.28 9.32 4.84
N ALA A 332 23.61 9.14 4.93
CA ALA A 332 24.36 8.35 3.94
C ALA A 332 23.80 6.93 3.80
N PHE A 333 23.52 6.25 4.92
CA PHE A 333 22.90 4.94 4.89
C PHE A 333 21.46 4.98 4.38
N ASN A 334 20.67 6.00 4.75
CA ASN A 334 19.31 6.14 4.22
C ASN A 334 19.31 6.23 2.70
N TYR A 335 20.19 7.02 2.08
CA TYR A 335 20.30 7.11 0.62
C TYR A 335 20.71 5.79 -0.02
N PHE A 336 21.71 5.11 0.57
CA PHE A 336 22.16 3.79 0.10
C PHE A 336 21.02 2.77 0.14
N LYS A 337 20.34 2.66 1.28
CA LYS A 337 19.22 1.74 1.50
C LYS A 337 18.07 2.05 0.55
N ASN A 338 17.65 3.31 0.49
CA ASN A 338 16.54 3.76 -0.35
C ASN A 338 16.80 3.47 -1.82
N TYR A 339 18.01 3.71 -2.32
CA TYR A 339 18.33 3.44 -3.72
C TYR A 339 18.37 1.93 -4.01
N ALA A 340 19.02 1.14 -3.16
CA ALA A 340 19.06 -0.31 -3.30
C ALA A 340 17.65 -0.91 -3.29
N GLU A 341 16.81 -0.53 -2.32
CA GLU A 341 15.46 -1.06 -2.18
C GLU A 341 14.50 -0.55 -3.26
N ALA A 342 14.65 0.69 -3.76
CA ALA A 342 13.85 1.17 -4.89
C ALA A 342 14.13 0.39 -6.18
N GLN A 343 15.38 -0.05 -6.39
CA GLN A 343 15.78 -0.79 -7.59
C GLN A 343 15.46 -2.29 -7.47
N LEU A 344 15.68 -2.87 -6.29
CA LEU A 344 15.66 -4.32 -6.07
C LEU A 344 14.44 -4.81 -5.29
N SER A 345 13.78 -3.98 -4.48
CA SER A 345 12.80 -4.32 -3.43
C SER A 345 13.36 -5.11 -2.25
N CYS A 346 12.82 -4.87 -1.05
CA CYS A 346 13.12 -5.69 0.14
C CYS A 346 12.72 -7.16 -0.06
N MET A 347 11.68 -7.42 -0.86
CA MET A 347 11.16 -8.77 -1.11
C MET A 347 12.18 -9.65 -1.81
N TYR A 348 12.73 -9.14 -2.91
CA TYR A 348 13.74 -9.85 -3.68
C TYR A 348 15.05 -10.00 -2.88
N LEU A 349 15.49 -8.95 -2.18
CA LEU A 349 16.67 -9.03 -1.32
C LEU A 349 16.50 -10.06 -0.20
N ASN A 350 15.32 -10.15 0.42
CA ASN A 350 15.02 -11.16 1.43
C ASN A 350 14.96 -12.58 0.83
N MET A 351 14.45 -12.74 -0.39
CA MET A 351 14.47 -14.02 -1.11
C MET A 351 15.90 -14.49 -1.39
N LEU A 352 16.81 -13.58 -1.78
CA LEU A 352 18.23 -13.92 -1.91
C LEU A 352 18.83 -14.29 -0.55
N GLN A 353 18.53 -13.50 0.48
CA GLN A 353 19.03 -13.72 1.84
C GLN A 353 18.65 -15.12 2.37
N SER A 354 17.52 -15.69 1.95
CA SER A 354 17.07 -17.02 2.37
C SER A 354 17.80 -18.18 1.67
N GLN A 355 18.70 -17.92 0.72
CA GLN A 355 19.49 -18.96 0.03
C GLN A 355 20.75 -19.34 0.82
N PRO A 356 21.37 -20.51 0.55
CA PRO A 356 22.56 -20.97 1.29
C PRO A 356 23.74 -19.98 1.34
N ASN A 357 23.94 -19.15 0.30
CA ASN A 357 24.97 -18.09 0.25
C ASN A 357 24.33 -16.68 0.25
N GLY A 358 23.23 -16.51 0.98
CA GLY A 358 22.33 -15.37 0.83
C GLY A 358 22.98 -14.00 1.03
N GLU A 359 23.87 -13.83 2.01
CA GLU A 359 24.57 -12.55 2.21
C GLU A 359 25.43 -12.14 1.00
N GLN A 360 26.13 -13.10 0.39
CA GLN A 360 26.94 -12.86 -0.79
C GLN A 360 26.07 -12.52 -2.01
N LEU A 361 24.93 -13.20 -2.16
CA LEU A 361 23.98 -12.93 -3.24
C LEU A 361 23.37 -11.53 -3.11
N VAL A 362 22.97 -11.12 -1.89
CA VAL A 362 22.47 -9.77 -1.62
C VAL A 362 23.55 -8.73 -1.91
N ALA A 363 24.79 -8.95 -1.45
CA ALA A 363 25.90 -8.06 -1.75
C ALA A 363 26.18 -7.91 -3.26
N GLN A 364 26.13 -9.01 -4.00
CA GLN A 364 26.30 -9.00 -5.46
C GLN A 364 25.17 -8.22 -6.14
N ALA A 365 23.90 -8.45 -5.73
CA ALA A 365 22.76 -7.72 -6.28
C ALA A 365 22.87 -6.21 -6.00
N VAL A 366 23.27 -5.83 -4.79
CA VAL A 366 23.52 -4.42 -4.44
C VAL A 366 24.68 -3.85 -5.26
N GLY A 367 25.76 -4.59 -5.45
CA GLY A 367 26.91 -4.19 -6.28
C GLY A 367 26.60 -4.03 -7.77
N ASN A 368 25.52 -4.63 -8.27
CA ASN A 368 25.03 -4.39 -9.63
C ASN A 368 24.27 -3.06 -9.78
N VAL A 369 23.85 -2.45 -8.66
CA VAL A 369 23.05 -1.21 -8.62
C VAL A 369 23.85 -0.04 -8.07
N ILE A 370 24.71 -0.27 -7.08
CA ILE A 370 25.56 0.74 -6.45
C ILE A 370 27.00 0.35 -6.75
N LEU A 371 27.63 1.05 -7.68
CA LEU A 371 29.00 0.80 -8.11
C LEU A 371 29.98 1.45 -7.15
N LYS A 372 31.11 0.79 -6.87
CA LYS A 372 32.14 1.33 -5.99
C LYS A 372 32.89 2.50 -6.60
#